data_AF-A0A7J2VW40-F1
#
_entry.id   AF-A0A7J2VW40-F1
#
_cell.length_a   1.000
_cell.length_b   1.000
_cell.length_c   1.000
_cell.angle_alpha   90.00
_cell.angle_beta   90.00
_cell.angle_gamma   90.00
#
_symmetry.space_group_name_H-M   'P 1'
#
loop_
_entity.id
_entity.type
_entity.pdbx_description
1 polymer ?
#
loop_
_entity_poly.entity_id
_entity_poly.type
_entity_poly.pdbx_seq_one_letter_code
_entity_poly.pdbx_strand_id
1 'polypeptide(L)'
;MGFFNSFIFFSKVHEKVGNEINSQLLIATSQEKLTDVFSSIVVLISILATFYRIPYIEGLFTILFSLLVLKSGIFLIKDSTFALMDVSPGKEIEEKVRKIISSIAGVEEFKDLKLRKAGPLIFGEVTVKIRKHVDVKRAHEIADRIENKIKKEIEEIDSFTIHVEPYESEKVKLAIPIDTNKGLSSEVSKHFGRANYFVFVIVNKKEGKIISFYTKNNPY
;
A
#
# COMPACT_ATOMS: atom_id res chain seq x y z
N MET A 1 -22.78 44.16 4.68
CA MET A 1 -21.60 43.87 3.82
C MET A 1 -20.40 43.26 4.56
N GLY A 2 -20.12 43.58 5.83
CA GLY A 2 -18.87 43.19 6.52
C GLY A 2 -18.70 41.70 6.87
N PHE A 3 -19.77 40.97 7.16
CA PHE A 3 -19.68 39.56 7.56
C PHE A 3 -19.23 38.62 6.43
N PHE A 4 -19.71 38.84 5.20
CA PHE A 4 -19.37 38.00 4.03
C PHE A 4 -17.90 38.10 3.61
N ASN A 5 -17.35 39.31 3.59
CA ASN A 5 -15.92 39.50 3.32
C ASN A 5 -15.04 38.86 4.40
N SER A 6 -15.51 38.83 5.65
CA SER A 6 -14.81 38.19 6.76
C SER A 6 -14.73 36.67 6.53
N PHE A 7 -15.82 35.99 6.17
CA PHE A 7 -15.83 34.54 5.93
C PHE A 7 -14.99 34.11 4.72
N ILE A 8 -15.06 34.84 3.60
CA ILE A 8 -14.23 34.57 2.41
C ILE A 8 -12.75 34.83 2.72
N PHE A 9 -12.45 35.86 3.51
CA PHE A 9 -11.10 36.15 3.97
C PHE A 9 -10.57 35.03 4.88
N PHE A 10 -11.35 34.57 5.85
CA PHE A 10 -10.97 33.47 6.74
C PHE A 10 -10.76 32.16 5.96
N SER A 11 -11.61 31.83 4.98
CA SER A 11 -11.40 30.65 4.13
C SER A 11 -10.08 30.74 3.34
N LYS A 12 -9.80 31.87 2.68
CA LYS A 12 -8.54 32.07 1.95
C LYS A 12 -7.31 32.02 2.85
N VAL A 13 -7.42 32.52 4.08
CA VAL A 13 -6.35 32.43 5.08
C VAL A 13 -6.13 30.98 5.52
N HIS A 14 -7.20 30.22 5.80
CA HIS A 14 -7.09 28.80 6.16
C HIS A 14 -6.54 27.93 5.02
N GLU A 15 -6.91 28.21 3.77
CA GLU A 15 -6.37 27.53 2.59
C GLU A 15 -4.88 27.84 2.41
N LYS A 16 -4.49 29.11 2.58
CA LYS A 16 -3.10 29.54 2.45
C LYS A 16 -2.22 28.95 3.57
N VAL A 17 -2.68 29.02 4.82
CA VAL A 17 -1.98 28.42 5.97
C VAL A 17 -1.94 26.90 5.84
N GLY A 18 -3.04 26.28 5.38
CA GLY A 18 -3.10 24.84 5.12
C GLY A 18 -2.10 24.37 4.07
N ASN A 19 -1.94 25.13 2.98
CA ASN A 19 -0.92 24.87 1.96
C ASN A 19 0.51 25.13 2.49
N GLU A 20 0.73 26.16 3.31
CA GLU A 20 2.05 26.48 3.88
C GLU A 20 2.53 25.41 4.89
N ILE A 21 1.61 24.74 5.60
CA ILE A 21 1.95 23.68 6.56
C ILE A 21 1.65 22.27 6.04
N ASN A 22 1.34 22.12 4.75
CA ASN A 22 0.90 20.85 4.12
C ASN A 22 -0.22 20.12 4.91
N SER A 23 -1.08 20.87 5.59
CA SER A 23 -2.19 20.31 6.36
C SER A 23 -3.44 20.20 5.48
N GLN A 24 -3.64 19.01 4.93
CA GLN A 24 -4.87 18.64 4.24
C GLN A 24 -6.12 18.80 5.11
N LEU A 25 -6.00 18.70 6.45
CA LEU A 25 -7.11 18.96 7.36
C LEU A 25 -7.55 20.43 7.28
N LEU A 26 -6.59 21.38 7.33
CA LEU A 26 -6.90 22.80 7.21
C LEU A 26 -7.45 23.17 5.82
N ILE A 27 -6.93 22.54 4.77
CA ILE A 27 -7.39 22.73 3.39
C ILE A 27 -8.83 22.19 3.24
N ALA A 28 -9.11 21.00 3.76
CA ALA A 28 -10.45 20.42 3.76
C ALA A 28 -11.45 21.30 4.54
N THR A 29 -11.06 21.77 5.72
CA THR A 29 -11.87 22.70 6.51
C THR A 29 -12.11 24.04 5.78
N SER A 30 -11.16 24.50 4.96
CA SER A 30 -11.37 25.68 4.11
C SER A 30 -12.46 25.43 3.05
N GLN A 31 -12.40 24.30 2.36
CA GLN A 31 -13.38 23.94 1.32
C GLN A 31 -14.78 23.70 1.91
N GLU A 32 -14.85 23.09 3.09
CA GLU A 32 -16.09 22.94 3.86
C GLU A 32 -16.69 24.31 4.20
N LYS A 33 -15.89 25.23 4.73
CA LYS A 33 -16.33 26.61 5.02
C LYS A 33 -16.82 27.36 3.78
N LEU A 34 -16.20 27.16 2.61
CA LEU A 34 -16.68 27.74 1.36
C LEU A 34 -18.06 27.18 0.99
N THR A 35 -18.24 25.87 1.12
CA THR A 35 -19.49 25.17 0.81
C THR A 35 -20.63 25.64 1.71
N ASP A 36 -20.36 25.89 2.99
CA ASP A 36 -21.34 26.46 3.94
C ASP A 36 -21.71 27.90 3.61
N VAL A 37 -20.74 28.71 3.21
CA VAL A 37 -20.98 30.10 2.76
C VAL A 37 -21.83 30.12 1.50
N PHE A 38 -21.52 29.27 0.52
CA PHE A 38 -22.33 29.12 -0.70
C PHE A 38 -23.76 28.66 -0.38
N SER A 39 -23.91 27.68 0.51
CA SER A 39 -25.20 27.17 0.95
C SER A 39 -26.04 28.27 1.61
N SER A 40 -25.41 29.08 2.47
CA SER A 40 -26.06 30.23 3.13
C SER A 40 -26.48 31.32 2.13
N ILE A 41 -25.69 31.59 1.09
CA ILE A 41 -26.05 32.55 0.02
C ILE A 41 -27.26 32.05 -0.76
N VAL A 42 -27.30 30.77 -1.11
CA VAL A 42 -28.42 30.18 -1.85
C VAL A 42 -29.71 30.26 -1.05
N VAL A 43 -29.66 29.98 0.26
CA VAL A 43 -30.81 30.12 1.17
C VAL A 43 -31.26 31.58 1.28
N LEU A 44 -30.32 32.52 1.42
CA LEU A 44 -30.62 33.95 1.49
C LEU A 44 -31.29 34.48 0.21
N ILE A 45 -30.79 34.08 -0.97
CA ILE A 45 -31.40 34.43 -2.26
C ILE A 45 -32.81 33.85 -2.37
N SER A 46 -33.02 32.63 -1.87
CA SER A 46 -34.33 31.96 -1.88
C SER A 46 -35.34 32.74 -1.03
N ILE A 47 -34.97 33.18 0.18
CA ILE A 47 -35.81 34.01 1.07
C ILE A 47 -36.12 35.37 0.44
N LEU A 48 -35.13 36.01 -0.19
CA LEU A 48 -35.34 37.29 -0.89
C LEU A 48 -36.25 37.14 -2.10
N ALA A 49 -36.15 36.05 -2.86
CA ALA A 49 -37.02 35.77 -4.00
C ALA A 49 -38.48 35.54 -3.58
N THR A 50 -38.71 34.89 -2.43
CA THR A 50 -40.05 34.77 -1.82
C THR A 50 -40.65 36.14 -1.47
N PHE A 51 -39.83 37.09 -1.00
CA PHE A 51 -40.29 38.45 -0.67
C PHE A 51 -40.88 39.20 -1.89
N TYR A 52 -40.39 38.93 -3.11
CA TYR A 52 -40.90 39.50 -4.36
C TYR A 52 -42.20 38.84 -4.87
N ARG A 53 -42.81 37.91 -4.11
CA ARG A 53 -44.11 37.27 -4.40
C ARG A 53 -44.22 36.62 -5.78
N ILE A 54 -43.13 36.10 -6.34
CA ILE A 54 -43.20 35.26 -7.56
C ILE A 54 -43.66 33.86 -7.12
N PRO A 55 -44.88 33.42 -7.50
CA PRO A 55 -45.37 32.10 -7.10
C PRO A 55 -44.47 30.99 -7.66
N TYR A 56 -44.35 29.87 -6.95
CA TYR A 56 -43.61 28.66 -7.35
C TYR A 56 -42.08 28.74 -7.40
N ILE A 57 -41.48 29.94 -7.38
CA ILE A 57 -40.02 30.11 -7.43
C ILE A 57 -39.34 29.53 -6.17
N GLU A 58 -39.94 29.73 -5.00
CA GLU A 58 -39.43 29.22 -3.73
C GLU A 58 -39.33 27.68 -3.72
N GLY A 59 -40.34 27.01 -4.25
CA GLY A 59 -40.36 25.54 -4.35
C GLY A 59 -39.27 25.01 -5.27
N LEU A 60 -39.04 25.67 -6.42
CA LEU A 60 -37.99 25.28 -7.36
C LEU A 60 -36.58 25.39 -6.74
N PHE A 61 -36.29 26.51 -6.07
CA PHE A 61 -35.00 26.70 -5.40
C PHE A 61 -34.82 25.72 -4.22
N THR A 62 -35.88 25.44 -3.47
CA THR A 62 -35.85 24.48 -2.37
C THR A 62 -35.55 23.07 -2.86
N ILE A 63 -36.18 22.63 -3.96
CA ILE A 63 -35.90 21.32 -4.57
C ILE A 63 -34.45 21.26 -5.08
N LEU A 64 -33.99 22.30 -5.79
CA LEU A 64 -32.63 22.35 -6.31
C LEU A 64 -31.58 22.31 -5.19
N PHE A 65 -31.80 23.06 -4.11
CA PHE A 65 -30.92 23.07 -2.95
C PHE A 65 -30.92 21.72 -2.22
N SER A 66 -32.09 21.11 -2.03
CA SER A 66 -32.22 19.78 -1.43
C SER A 66 -31.42 18.73 -2.20
N LEU A 67 -31.45 18.76 -3.53
CA LEU A 67 -30.65 17.85 -4.37
C LEU A 67 -29.14 18.07 -4.21
N LEU A 68 -28.68 19.33 -4.08
CA LEU A 68 -27.27 19.65 -3.85
C LEU A 68 -26.79 19.14 -2.49
N VAL A 69 -27.59 19.36 -1.44
CA VAL A 69 -27.29 18.88 -0.09
C VAL A 69 -27.27 17.36 -0.06
N LEU A 70 -28.27 16.70 -0.67
CA LEU A 70 -28.36 15.25 -0.74
C LEU A 70 -27.16 14.62 -1.48
N LYS A 71 -26.75 15.21 -2.62
CA LYS A 71 -25.54 14.79 -3.35
C LYS A 71 -24.28 14.91 -2.49
N SER A 72 -24.14 16.00 -1.75
CA SER A 72 -22.99 16.24 -0.86
C SER A 72 -22.97 15.24 0.29
N GLY A 73 -24.14 14.95 0.89
CA GLY A 73 -24.29 13.94 1.93
C GLY A 73 -23.89 12.53 1.44
N ILE A 74 -24.35 12.12 0.25
CA ILE A 74 -23.97 10.82 -0.33
C ILE A 74 -22.46 10.74 -0.56
N PHE A 75 -21.86 11.80 -1.09
CA PHE A 75 -20.41 11.85 -1.30
C PHE A 75 -19.64 11.71 0.01
N LEU A 76 -20.03 12.45 1.05
CA LEU A 76 -19.40 12.41 2.37
C LEU A 76 -19.53 11.04 3.04
N ILE A 77 -20.71 10.40 2.97
CA ILE A 77 -20.94 9.06 3.51
C ILE A 77 -20.05 8.04 2.79
N LYS A 78 -19.96 8.13 1.47
CA LYS A 78 -19.14 7.22 0.66
C LYS A 78 -17.66 7.35 1.01
N ASP A 79 -17.14 8.58 1.08
CA ASP A 79 -15.74 8.82 1.43
C ASP A 79 -15.41 8.36 2.86
N SER A 80 -16.31 8.65 3.81
CA SER A 80 -16.15 8.20 5.20
C SER A 80 -16.18 6.67 5.31
N THR A 81 -17.06 6.02 4.55
CA THR A 81 -17.14 4.55 4.52
C THR A 81 -15.87 3.94 3.91
N PHE A 82 -15.35 4.52 2.82
CA PHE A 82 -14.11 4.03 2.21
C PHE A 82 -12.88 4.24 3.10
N ALA A 83 -12.81 5.36 3.83
CA ALA A 83 -11.77 5.54 4.83
C ALA A 83 -11.84 4.47 5.93
N LEU A 84 -13.05 4.08 6.35
CA LEU A 84 -13.25 3.04 7.37
C LEU A 84 -12.93 1.62 6.87
N MET A 85 -13.06 1.37 5.56
CA MET A 85 -12.77 0.07 4.94
C MET A 85 -11.28 -0.13 4.62
N ASP A 86 -10.38 0.75 5.09
CA ASP A 86 -8.93 0.70 4.82
C ASP A 86 -8.62 0.54 3.31
N VAL A 87 -9.32 1.32 2.47
CA VAL A 87 -9.13 1.24 1.02
C VAL A 87 -7.68 1.61 0.66
N SER A 88 -7.02 0.72 -0.10
CA SER A 88 -5.64 0.90 -0.57
C SER A 88 -5.47 2.28 -1.24
N PRO A 89 -4.41 3.03 -0.92
CA PRO A 89 -4.16 4.38 -1.41
C PRO A 89 -3.77 4.38 -2.89
N GLY A 90 -4.67 4.03 -3.80
CA GLY A 90 -4.47 4.05 -5.24
C GLY A 90 -3.41 3.05 -5.75
N LYS A 91 -3.62 2.56 -6.98
CA LYS A 91 -2.67 1.60 -7.59
C LYS A 91 -1.29 2.21 -7.84
N GLU A 92 -1.22 3.51 -8.07
CA GLU A 92 0.04 4.21 -8.38
C GLU A 92 1.02 4.21 -7.20
N ILE A 93 0.55 4.49 -5.98
CA ILE A 93 1.38 4.47 -4.77
C ILE A 93 1.82 3.04 -4.48
N GLU A 94 0.91 2.07 -4.61
CA GLU A 94 1.24 0.66 -4.42
C GLU A 94 2.36 0.21 -5.39
N GLU A 95 2.25 0.53 -6.67
CA GLU A 95 3.28 0.21 -7.67
C GLU A 95 4.62 0.90 -7.36
N LYS A 96 4.59 2.15 -6.90
CA LYS A 96 5.79 2.90 -6.52
C LYS A 96 6.49 2.24 -5.33
N VAL A 97 5.75 1.87 -4.29
CA VAL A 97 6.28 1.13 -3.12
C VAL A 97 6.88 -0.22 -3.56
N ARG A 98 6.18 -0.97 -4.42
CA ARG A 98 6.69 -2.25 -4.96
C ARG A 98 8.00 -2.08 -5.71
N LYS A 99 8.14 -1.03 -6.53
CA LYS A 99 9.38 -0.72 -7.26
C LYS A 99 10.53 -0.37 -6.31
N ILE A 100 10.25 0.43 -5.26
CA ILE A 100 11.24 0.80 -4.26
C ILE A 100 11.78 -0.44 -3.53
N ILE A 101 10.89 -1.30 -3.03
CA ILE A 101 11.28 -2.53 -2.32
C ILE A 101 12.10 -3.46 -3.24
N SER A 102 11.64 -3.65 -4.48
CA SER A 102 12.33 -4.49 -5.48
C SER A 102 13.72 -3.95 -5.88
N SER A 103 13.96 -2.65 -5.72
CA SER A 103 15.24 -2.01 -6.06
C SER A 103 16.31 -2.18 -5.00
N ILE A 104 15.97 -2.68 -3.80
CA ILE A 104 16.89 -2.74 -2.66
C ILE A 104 17.63 -4.07 -2.66
N ALA A 105 18.96 -3.99 -2.77
CA ALA A 105 19.82 -5.16 -2.72
C ALA A 105 19.71 -5.88 -1.37
N GLY A 106 19.54 -7.20 -1.41
CA GLY A 106 19.38 -8.06 -0.23
C GLY A 106 17.94 -8.53 0.01
N VAL A 107 16.97 -7.96 -0.70
CA VAL A 107 15.60 -8.47 -0.76
C VAL A 107 15.53 -9.59 -1.80
N GLU A 108 15.17 -10.81 -1.38
CA GLU A 108 14.98 -11.95 -2.29
C GLU A 108 13.54 -12.02 -2.79
N GLU A 109 12.58 -11.74 -1.93
CA GLU A 109 11.15 -11.74 -2.22
C GLU A 109 10.44 -10.80 -1.23
N PHE A 110 9.26 -10.30 -1.58
CA PHE A 110 8.36 -9.64 -0.63
C PHE A 110 6.92 -10.07 -0.88
N LYS A 111 6.12 -10.11 0.17
CA LYS A 111 4.70 -10.50 0.16
C LYS A 111 3.91 -9.65 1.14
N ASP A 112 2.59 -9.77 1.05
CA ASP A 112 1.64 -9.17 1.99
C ASP A 112 1.82 -7.64 2.14
N LEU A 113 2.13 -6.94 1.04
CA LEU A 113 2.15 -5.48 1.04
C LEU A 113 0.73 -4.96 1.30
N LYS A 114 0.56 -4.30 2.45
CA LYS A 114 -0.67 -3.65 2.86
C LYS A 114 -0.40 -2.17 3.00
N LEU A 115 -1.23 -1.37 2.36
CA LEU A 115 -1.20 0.07 2.47
C LEU A 115 -2.59 0.52 2.90
N ARG A 116 -2.67 1.33 3.95
CA ARG A 116 -3.92 1.89 4.46
C ARG A 116 -3.80 3.40 4.54
N LYS A 117 -4.88 4.09 4.19
CA LYS A 117 -4.94 5.55 4.24
C LYS A 117 -5.77 5.97 5.45
N ALA A 118 -5.19 6.76 6.34
CA ALA A 118 -5.90 7.36 7.46
C ALA A 118 -5.80 8.89 7.36
N GLY A 119 -6.86 9.52 6.85
CA GLY A 119 -6.86 10.94 6.53
C GLY A 119 -5.81 11.27 5.45
N PRO A 120 -4.87 12.20 5.72
CA PRO A 120 -3.84 12.58 4.76
C PRO A 120 -2.63 11.66 4.74
N LEU A 121 -2.47 10.82 5.77
CA LEU A 121 -1.30 9.98 5.95
C LEU A 121 -1.57 8.56 5.47
N ILE A 122 -0.53 7.94 4.94
CA ILE A 122 -0.51 6.55 4.53
C ILE A 122 0.36 5.76 5.51
N PHE A 123 -0.17 4.62 5.92
CA PHE A 123 0.53 3.65 6.73
C PHE A 123 0.74 2.40 5.90
N GLY A 124 1.95 1.85 5.92
CA GLY A 124 2.29 0.65 5.17
C GLY A 124 2.84 -0.46 6.06
N GLU A 125 2.62 -1.69 5.63
CA GLU A 125 3.24 -2.89 6.18
C GLU A 125 3.63 -3.81 5.04
N VAL A 126 4.80 -4.44 5.14
CA VAL A 126 5.22 -5.46 4.18
C VAL A 126 6.06 -6.54 4.84
N THR A 127 5.94 -7.77 4.35
CA THR A 127 6.84 -8.86 4.71
C THR A 127 7.90 -9.04 3.64
N VAL A 128 9.16 -8.94 4.04
CA VAL A 128 10.34 -9.05 3.17
C VAL A 128 11.11 -10.30 3.53
N LYS A 129 11.41 -11.12 2.53
CA LYS A 129 12.24 -12.31 2.68
C LYS A 129 13.69 -12.03 2.31
N ILE A 130 14.60 -12.38 3.21
CA ILE A 130 16.05 -12.21 3.05
C ILE A 130 16.78 -13.55 3.23
N ARG A 131 18.04 -13.65 2.78
CA ARG A 131 18.81 -14.91 2.90
C ARG A 131 18.98 -15.37 4.36
N LYS A 132 18.85 -16.69 4.59
CA LYS A 132 18.95 -17.33 5.94
C LYS A 132 20.27 -17.12 6.68
N HIS A 133 21.35 -16.81 5.97
CA HIS A 133 22.69 -16.67 6.55
C HIS A 133 23.08 -15.22 6.84
N VAL A 134 22.15 -14.29 6.71
CA VAL A 134 22.34 -12.87 7.02
C VAL A 134 22.19 -12.67 8.51
N ASP A 135 23.09 -11.90 9.12
CA ASP A 135 22.98 -11.57 10.53
C ASP A 135 21.80 -10.61 10.79
N VAL A 136 21.34 -10.55 12.04
CA VAL A 136 20.19 -9.70 12.44
C VAL A 136 20.49 -8.22 12.19
N LYS A 137 21.76 -7.80 12.33
CA LYS A 137 22.17 -6.41 12.09
C LYS A 137 21.94 -6.02 10.64
N ARG A 138 22.37 -6.86 9.70
CA ARG A 138 22.25 -6.62 8.27
C ARG A 138 20.81 -6.74 7.81
N ALA A 139 20.03 -7.62 8.42
CA ALA A 139 18.58 -7.68 8.23
C ALA A 139 17.92 -6.34 8.60
N HIS A 140 18.28 -5.79 9.76
CA HIS A 140 17.79 -4.48 10.21
C HIS A 140 18.25 -3.35 9.28
N GLU A 141 19.52 -3.32 8.86
CA GLU A 141 20.01 -2.33 7.89
C GLU A 141 19.25 -2.36 6.54
N ILE A 142 18.82 -3.55 6.09
CA ILE A 142 17.99 -3.68 4.88
C ILE A 142 16.60 -3.10 5.14
N ALA A 143 15.97 -3.43 6.28
CA ALA A 143 14.68 -2.88 6.66
C ALA A 143 14.72 -1.34 6.76
N ASP A 144 15.72 -0.78 7.43
CA ASP A 144 15.91 0.67 7.56
C ASP A 144 16.11 1.34 6.20
N ARG A 145 16.84 0.70 5.28
CA ARG A 145 16.99 1.22 3.91
C ARG A 145 15.68 1.25 3.16
N ILE A 146 14.83 0.24 3.33
CA ILE A 146 13.48 0.21 2.75
C ILE A 146 12.66 1.35 3.31
N GLU A 147 12.57 1.46 4.63
CA GLU A 147 11.79 2.49 5.31
C GLU A 147 12.22 3.90 4.89
N ASN A 148 13.53 4.19 4.96
CA ASN A 148 14.08 5.50 4.62
C ASN A 148 13.87 5.85 3.15
N LYS A 149 14.00 4.89 2.23
CA LYS A 149 13.81 5.14 0.81
C LYS A 149 12.35 5.40 0.47
N ILE A 150 11.42 4.66 1.10
CA ILE A 150 9.98 4.87 0.95
C ILE A 150 9.60 6.26 1.47
N LYS A 151 10.00 6.62 2.70
CA LYS A 151 9.72 7.94 3.30
C LYS A 151 10.28 9.10 2.48
N LYS A 152 11.43 8.90 1.82
CA LYS A 152 12.06 9.93 0.98
C LYS A 152 11.37 10.12 -0.37
N GLU A 153 10.81 9.07 -0.96
CA GLU A 153 10.21 9.13 -2.30
C GLU A 153 8.69 9.37 -2.28
N ILE A 154 8.03 9.12 -1.14
CA ILE A 154 6.57 9.22 -0.97
C ILE A 154 6.29 9.96 0.34
N GLU A 155 6.09 11.28 0.23
CA GLU A 155 5.90 12.17 1.37
C GLU A 155 4.61 11.87 2.15
N GLU A 156 3.61 11.25 1.52
CA GLU A 156 2.36 10.88 2.17
C GLU A 156 2.50 9.69 3.13
N ILE A 157 3.60 8.92 3.08
CA ILE A 157 3.81 7.77 3.98
C ILE A 157 4.45 8.23 5.28
N ASP A 158 3.67 8.18 6.36
CA ASP A 158 4.12 8.55 7.71
C ASP A 158 4.92 7.43 8.40
N SER A 159 4.38 6.20 8.33
CA SER A 159 4.98 5.04 8.98
C SER A 159 4.87 3.79 8.10
N PHE A 160 5.95 3.02 8.07
CA PHE A 160 6.07 1.83 7.23
C PHE A 160 6.76 0.71 7.99
N THR A 161 6.01 -0.34 8.35
CA THR A 161 6.51 -1.46 9.13
C THR A 161 7.04 -2.57 8.21
N ILE A 162 8.29 -3.00 8.43
CA ILE A 162 8.89 -4.11 7.69
C ILE A 162 9.00 -5.34 8.59
N HIS A 163 8.31 -6.41 8.22
CA HIS A 163 8.50 -7.74 8.80
C HIS A 163 9.55 -8.49 8.00
N VAL A 164 10.61 -8.97 8.66
CA VAL A 164 11.68 -9.72 8.00
C VAL A 164 11.51 -11.21 8.25
N GLU A 165 11.45 -11.97 7.17
CA GLU A 165 11.39 -13.44 7.19
C GLU A 165 12.61 -14.05 6.47
N PRO A 166 13.01 -15.28 6.85
CA PRO A 166 14.00 -16.02 6.09
C PRO A 166 13.43 -16.47 4.74
N TYR A 167 14.19 -16.27 3.67
CA TYR A 167 13.88 -16.77 2.34
C TYR A 167 13.98 -18.30 2.32
N GLU A 168 12.91 -18.96 1.90
CA GLU A 168 12.86 -20.39 1.68
C GLU A 168 12.83 -20.68 0.19
N SER A 169 13.91 -21.26 -0.33
CA SER A 169 13.93 -21.75 -1.71
C SER A 169 12.89 -22.85 -1.89
N GLU A 170 12.06 -22.72 -2.93
CA GLU A 170 11.15 -23.78 -3.36
C GLU A 170 11.90 -24.97 -3.96
N LYS A 171 13.17 -24.81 -4.32
CA LYS A 171 14.02 -25.89 -4.84
C LYS A 171 14.87 -26.48 -3.72
N VAL A 172 14.80 -27.80 -3.58
CA VAL A 172 15.64 -28.58 -2.68
C VAL A 172 16.60 -29.43 -3.50
N LYS A 173 17.88 -29.44 -3.13
CA LYS A 173 18.89 -30.29 -3.76
C LYS A 173 19.23 -31.43 -2.81
N LEU A 174 18.94 -32.66 -3.22
CA LEU A 174 19.20 -33.87 -2.47
C LEU A 174 20.42 -34.58 -3.05
N ALA A 175 21.31 -35.08 -2.20
CA ALA A 175 22.42 -35.94 -2.59
C ALA A 175 22.13 -37.37 -2.14
N ILE A 176 21.98 -38.29 -3.09
CA ILE A 176 21.66 -39.70 -2.84
C ILE A 176 22.89 -40.54 -3.20
N PRO A 177 23.44 -41.32 -2.25
CA PRO A 177 24.56 -42.21 -2.53
C PRO A 177 24.10 -43.39 -3.39
N ILE A 178 24.84 -43.70 -4.46
CA ILE A 178 24.51 -44.77 -5.41
C ILE A 178 25.75 -45.60 -5.72
N ASP A 179 25.59 -46.92 -5.86
CA ASP A 179 26.71 -47.84 -6.11
C ASP A 179 27.04 -48.00 -7.60
N THR A 180 26.08 -47.69 -8.48
CA THR A 180 26.20 -47.83 -9.95
C THR A 180 25.87 -46.52 -10.66
N ASN A 181 26.53 -46.20 -11.78
CA ASN A 181 26.30 -44.96 -12.52
C ASN A 181 25.15 -45.06 -13.54
N LYS A 182 23.93 -45.39 -13.10
CA LYS A 182 22.73 -45.49 -13.94
C LYS A 182 21.73 -44.34 -13.70
N GLY A 183 22.18 -43.24 -13.08
CA GLY A 183 21.33 -42.10 -12.76
C GLY A 183 20.23 -42.46 -11.74
N LEU A 184 18.97 -42.07 -12.01
CA LEU A 184 17.83 -42.34 -11.13
C LEU A 184 17.47 -43.83 -11.00
N SER A 185 17.91 -44.69 -11.94
CA SER A 185 17.67 -46.14 -11.91
C SER A 185 18.77 -46.93 -11.19
N SER A 186 19.64 -46.24 -10.45
CA SER A 186 20.76 -46.85 -9.73
C SER A 186 20.33 -47.38 -8.37
N GLU A 187 20.98 -48.43 -7.90
CA GLU A 187 20.79 -48.92 -6.53
C GLU A 187 21.38 -47.92 -5.52
N VAL A 188 20.58 -47.60 -4.50
CA VAL A 188 20.97 -46.72 -3.40
C VAL A 188 21.97 -47.44 -2.51
N SER A 189 23.13 -46.83 -2.30
CA SER A 189 24.18 -47.42 -1.47
C SER A 189 23.77 -47.44 0.00
N LYS A 190 24.10 -48.53 0.70
CA LYS A 190 23.88 -48.67 2.15
C LYS A 190 24.83 -47.81 2.99
N HIS A 191 25.93 -47.34 2.39
CA HIS A 191 26.97 -46.61 3.10
C HIS A 191 27.26 -45.28 2.41
N PHE A 192 26.79 -44.18 3.01
CA PHE A 192 26.94 -42.84 2.43
C PHE A 192 28.40 -42.49 2.08
N GLY A 193 29.36 -42.77 2.97
CA GLY A 193 30.76 -42.41 2.78
C GLY A 193 31.59 -43.34 1.88
N ARG A 194 31.06 -44.52 1.53
CA ARG A 194 31.76 -45.53 0.68
C ARG A 194 31.09 -45.74 -0.68
N ALA A 195 30.06 -44.96 -0.98
CA ALA A 195 29.37 -45.06 -2.26
C ALA A 195 30.30 -44.62 -3.39
N ASN A 196 30.26 -45.35 -4.51
CA ASN A 196 31.07 -45.01 -5.69
C ASN A 196 30.61 -43.69 -6.32
N TYR A 197 29.30 -43.40 -6.28
CA TYR A 197 28.73 -42.22 -6.93
C TYR A 197 27.70 -41.51 -6.04
N PHE A 198 27.41 -40.26 -6.38
CA PHE A 198 26.28 -39.50 -5.83
C PHE A 198 25.38 -39.00 -6.96
N VAL A 199 24.08 -39.24 -6.85
CA VAL A 199 23.07 -38.53 -7.65
C VAL A 199 22.67 -37.28 -6.90
N PHE A 200 22.79 -36.13 -7.54
CA PHE A 200 22.19 -34.89 -7.06
C PHE A 200 20.85 -34.69 -7.77
N VAL A 201 19.76 -34.72 -7.00
CA VAL A 201 18.40 -34.49 -7.50
C VAL A 201 17.93 -33.12 -7.05
N ILE A 202 17.50 -32.28 -8.00
CA ILE A 202 16.88 -30.98 -7.71
C ILE A 202 15.37 -31.18 -7.81
N VAL A 203 14.67 -31.01 -6.70
CA VAL A 203 13.24 -31.23 -6.57
C VAL A 203 12.54 -29.90 -6.32
N ASN A 204 11.40 -29.69 -6.97
CA ASN A 204 10.46 -28.63 -6.61
C ASN A 204 9.67 -29.06 -5.36
N LYS A 205 9.84 -28.37 -4.24
CA LYS A 205 9.20 -28.66 -2.95
C LYS A 205 7.68 -28.54 -3.00
N LYS A 206 7.13 -27.68 -3.88
CA LYS A 206 5.67 -27.49 -4.02
C LYS A 206 5.00 -28.60 -4.82
N GLU A 207 5.62 -29.02 -5.93
CA GLU A 207 5.04 -30.02 -6.84
C GLU A 207 5.49 -31.46 -6.55
N GLY A 208 6.55 -31.63 -5.74
CA GLY A 208 7.18 -32.95 -5.53
C GLY A 208 7.88 -33.51 -6.77
N LYS A 209 8.02 -32.72 -7.84
CA LYS A 209 8.61 -33.17 -9.11
C LYS A 209 10.11 -32.92 -9.15
N ILE A 210 10.83 -33.86 -9.77
CA ILE A 210 12.25 -33.72 -10.10
C ILE A 210 12.36 -32.73 -11.26
N ILE A 211 13.06 -31.62 -11.04
CA ILE A 211 13.36 -30.62 -12.07
C ILE A 211 14.53 -31.11 -12.91
N SER A 212 15.58 -31.60 -12.26
CA SER A 212 16.77 -32.15 -12.92
C SER A 212 17.56 -33.02 -11.97
N PHE A 213 18.42 -33.87 -12.54
CA PHE A 213 19.37 -34.65 -11.77
C PHE A 213 20.69 -34.76 -12.52
N TYR A 214 21.78 -34.96 -11.79
CA TYR A 214 23.08 -35.29 -12.38
C TYR A 214 23.88 -36.19 -11.43
N THR A 215 24.73 -37.04 -12.00
CA THR A 215 25.62 -37.92 -11.22
C THR A 215 27.02 -37.32 -11.12
N LYS A 216 27.66 -37.55 -9.98
CA LYS A 216 29.07 -37.21 -9.75
C LYS A 216 29.78 -38.39 -9.08
N ASN A 217 31.02 -38.65 -9.48
CA ASN A 217 31.86 -39.67 -8.85
C ASN A 217 32.23 -39.22 -7.43
N ASN A 218 32.27 -40.16 -6.47
CA ASN A 218 32.79 -39.88 -5.14
C ASN A 218 34.31 -39.70 -5.25
N PRO A 219 34.87 -38.54 -4.84
CA PRO A 219 36.31 -38.29 -4.93
C PRO A 219 37.14 -39.06 -3.88
N TYR A 220 36.52 -39.79 -2.96
CA TYR A 220 37.17 -40.51 -1.86
C TYR A 220 36.89 -42.01 -1.92
#